data_AF-A0A1U7YIP0-F1
#
_entry.id   AF-A0A1U7YIP0-F1
#
_cell.length_a   1.000
_cell.length_b   1.000
_cell.length_c   1.000
_cell.angle_alpha   90.00
_cell.angle_beta   90.00
_cell.angle_gamma   90.00
#
_symmetry.space_group_name_H-M   'P 1'
#
loop_
_entity.id
_entity.type
_entity.pdbx_description
1 polymer ?
#
loop_
_entity_poly.entity_id
_entity_poly.type
_entity_poly.pdbx_seq_one_letter_code
_entity_poly.pdbx_strand_id
1 'polypeptide(L)'
;MSKQSGGAKLIRKAKLIIWDEAPMARCQTIEIVDSSFRYIMDIDEPFGGKVMVFGGDFRQVLPVVPKATRAETVNASLVILYLWPKMKKIQLTRNMRARTDPTFSDFLLRIGNGEEHTIKDDMILLLEQLVVKPNGNISGEDHLITEIFPSLNENGSCAKYMTKKAILASRNEYVDQLNEMLIDKFPGESKIFHSFNSAEDDTNNYYQEET
;
A
#
# COMPACT_ATOMS: atom_id res chain seq x y z
N MET A 1 5.35 -14.59 21.26
CA MET A 1 4.14 -15.45 21.29
C MET A 1 4.40 -16.68 22.14
N SER A 2 3.48 -17.09 23.02
CA SER A 2 3.63 -18.34 23.79
C SER A 2 3.35 -19.57 22.92
N LYS A 3 4.01 -20.71 23.18
CA LYS A 3 3.81 -21.98 22.44
C LYS A 3 2.37 -22.55 22.55
N GLN A 4 1.52 -21.96 23.39
CA GLN A 4 0.16 -22.43 23.68
C GLN A 4 -0.94 -21.48 23.19
N SER A 5 -0.60 -20.34 22.57
CA SER A 5 -1.59 -19.40 22.06
C SER A 5 -2.46 -20.00 20.95
N GLY A 6 -3.66 -19.43 20.74
CA GLY A 6 -4.52 -19.81 19.61
C GLY A 6 -3.82 -19.66 18.25
N GLY A 7 -3.03 -18.60 18.09
CA GLY A 7 -2.20 -18.37 16.90
C GLY A 7 -1.15 -19.47 16.70
N ALA A 8 -0.49 -19.94 17.75
CA ALA A 8 0.49 -21.04 17.65
C ALA A 8 -0.16 -22.35 17.17
N LYS A 9 -1.40 -22.64 17.58
CA LYS A 9 -2.15 -23.80 17.08
C LYS A 9 -2.47 -23.69 15.59
N LEU A 10 -2.84 -22.49 15.12
CA LEU A 10 -3.09 -22.23 13.70
C LEU A 10 -1.82 -22.42 12.86
N ILE A 11 -0.70 -21.84 13.31
CA ILE A 11 0.61 -21.98 12.65
C ILE A 11 1.02 -23.46 12.56
N ARG A 12 0.83 -24.24 13.62
CA ARG A 12 1.11 -25.68 13.60
C ARG A 12 0.31 -26.43 12.53
N LYS A 13 -0.99 -26.10 12.37
CA LYS A 13 -1.87 -26.71 11.37
C LYS A 13 -1.60 -26.22 9.94
N ALA A 14 -1.17 -24.97 9.77
CA ALA A 14 -0.90 -24.40 8.46
C ALA A 14 0.21 -25.18 7.74
N LYS A 15 0.03 -25.45 6.44
CA LYS A 15 1.06 -26.08 5.59
C LYS A 15 1.72 -25.08 4.64
N LEU A 16 0.94 -24.09 4.22
CA LEU A 16 1.31 -23.04 3.28
C LEU A 16 0.90 -21.69 3.89
N ILE A 17 1.80 -20.73 3.81
CA ILE A 17 1.55 -19.35 4.24
C ILE A 17 1.96 -18.44 3.08
N ILE A 18 1.03 -17.56 2.69
CA ILE A 18 1.23 -16.60 1.60
C ILE A 18 1.35 -15.22 2.24
N TRP A 19 2.41 -14.51 1.87
CA TRP A 19 2.65 -13.14 2.29
C TRP A 19 2.62 -12.27 1.04
N ASP A 20 1.54 -11.52 0.87
CA ASP A 20 1.39 -10.57 -0.23
C ASP A 20 2.00 -9.21 0.11
N GLU A 21 2.47 -8.49 -0.91
CA GLU A 21 3.24 -7.24 -0.77
C GLU A 21 4.47 -7.34 0.16
N ALA A 22 5.15 -8.49 0.11
CA ALA A 22 6.35 -8.76 0.88
C ALA A 22 7.49 -7.74 0.69
N PRO A 23 7.72 -7.13 -0.50
CA PRO A 23 8.75 -6.12 -0.68
C PRO A 23 8.56 -4.86 0.17
N MET A 24 7.32 -4.55 0.60
CA MET A 24 7.01 -3.42 1.48
C MET A 24 7.28 -3.74 2.96
N ALA A 25 7.44 -5.02 3.32
CA ALA A 25 7.73 -5.43 4.68
C ALA A 25 9.21 -5.22 5.01
N ARG A 26 9.49 -4.76 6.24
CA ARG A 26 10.86 -4.68 6.74
C ARG A 26 11.42 -6.09 6.94
N CYS A 27 12.65 -6.34 6.49
CA CYS A 27 13.32 -7.63 6.59
C CYS A 27 13.32 -8.17 8.03
N GLN A 28 13.53 -7.33 9.04
CA GLN A 28 13.52 -7.75 10.46
C GLN A 28 12.17 -8.34 10.88
N THR A 29 11.05 -7.89 10.28
CA THR A 29 9.73 -8.46 10.58
C THR A 29 9.67 -9.91 10.12
N ILE A 30 10.26 -10.20 8.96
CA ILE A 30 10.29 -11.55 8.40
C ILE A 30 11.24 -12.44 9.19
N GLU A 31 12.36 -11.91 9.68
CA GLU A 31 13.29 -12.62 10.57
C GLU A 31 12.64 -13.01 11.91
N ILE A 32 11.85 -12.09 12.48
CA ILE A 32 11.09 -12.35 13.70
C ILE A 32 10.04 -13.42 13.45
N VAL A 33 9.36 -13.39 12.30
CA VAL A 33 8.37 -14.42 11.91
C VAL A 33 9.03 -15.78 11.74
N ASP A 34 10.17 -15.86 11.04
CA ASP A 34 10.95 -17.10 10.90
C ASP A 34 11.35 -17.66 12.28
N SER A 35 11.96 -16.82 13.12
CA SER A 35 12.40 -17.20 14.47
C SER A 35 11.22 -17.68 15.33
N SER A 36 10.08 -16.98 15.22
CA SER A 36 8.85 -17.34 15.93
C SER A 36 8.31 -18.69 15.47
N PHE A 37 8.37 -19.00 14.18
CA PHE A 37 7.87 -20.26 13.65
C PHE A 37 8.78 -21.42 14.03
N ARG A 38 10.11 -21.25 13.95
CA ARG A 38 11.06 -22.25 14.46
C ARG A 38 10.80 -22.59 15.92
N TYR A 39 10.57 -21.57 16.75
CA TYR A 39 10.23 -21.74 18.15
C TYR A 39 8.88 -22.46 18.36
N ILE A 40 7.82 -22.08 17.63
CA ILE A 40 6.48 -22.67 17.76
C ILE A 40 6.43 -24.13 17.29
N MET A 41 7.16 -24.42 16.22
CA MET A 41 7.24 -25.74 15.57
C MET A 41 8.26 -26.66 16.23
N ASP A 42 9.24 -26.10 16.94
CA ASP A 42 10.38 -26.82 17.50
C ASP A 42 11.25 -27.49 16.42
N ILE A 43 11.44 -26.79 15.29
CA ILE A 43 12.17 -27.25 14.12
C ILE A 43 13.13 -26.14 13.68
N ASP A 44 14.44 -26.43 13.60
CA ASP A 44 15.47 -25.48 13.15
C ASP A 44 15.64 -25.50 11.62
N GLU A 45 14.52 -25.34 10.92
CA GLU A 45 14.49 -25.10 9.48
C GLU A 45 13.85 -23.73 9.23
N PRO A 46 14.12 -23.08 8.08
CA PRO A 46 13.43 -21.84 7.72
C PRO A 46 11.92 -21.95 7.95
N PHE A 47 11.37 -20.99 8.69
CA PHE A 47 9.97 -20.90 9.08
C PHE A 47 9.42 -22.15 9.79
N GLY A 48 10.27 -22.90 10.51
CA GLY A 48 9.86 -24.12 11.20
C GLY A 48 9.36 -25.22 10.25
N GLY A 49 9.95 -25.29 9.04
CA GLY A 49 9.60 -26.26 8.00
C GLY A 49 8.30 -25.92 7.24
N LYS A 50 7.76 -24.70 7.40
CA LYS A 50 6.55 -24.26 6.68
C LYS A 50 6.89 -23.81 5.27
N VAL A 51 5.98 -24.07 4.33
CA VAL A 51 6.08 -23.52 2.98
C VAL A 51 5.64 -22.06 3.01
N MET A 52 6.56 -21.15 2.71
CA MET A 52 6.28 -19.73 2.57
C MET A 52 6.27 -19.33 1.10
N VAL A 53 5.27 -18.54 0.70
CA VAL A 53 5.20 -17.91 -0.62
C VAL A 53 5.14 -16.41 -0.42
N PHE A 54 6.19 -15.71 -0.83
CA PHE A 54 6.25 -14.25 -0.83
C PHE A 54 5.79 -13.73 -2.19
N GLY A 55 4.73 -12.95 -2.20
CA GLY A 55 4.21 -12.22 -3.35
C GLY A 55 4.50 -10.72 -3.22
N GLY A 56 4.51 -10.04 -4.35
CA GLY A 56 4.71 -8.59 -4.43
C GLY A 56 5.59 -8.20 -5.62
N ASP A 57 5.72 -6.91 -5.84
CA ASP A 57 6.50 -6.34 -6.94
C ASP A 57 7.60 -5.43 -6.41
N PHE A 58 8.85 -5.78 -6.68
CA PHE A 58 10.03 -5.01 -6.24
C PHE A 58 10.20 -3.68 -6.98
N ARG A 59 9.40 -3.43 -8.02
CA ARG A 59 9.31 -2.14 -8.72
C ARG A 59 8.36 -1.16 -8.01
N GLN A 60 7.68 -1.60 -6.96
CA GLN A 60 6.87 -0.75 -6.09
C GLN A 60 7.73 -0.08 -5.00
N VAL A 61 7.07 0.53 -4.01
CA VAL A 61 7.71 1.27 -2.93
C VAL A 61 8.53 0.36 -2.01
N LEU A 62 9.67 0.89 -1.56
CA LEU A 62 10.50 0.27 -0.53
C LEU A 62 9.77 0.25 0.83
N PRO A 63 10.23 -0.56 1.79
CA PRO A 63 9.69 -0.54 3.14
C PRO A 63 9.75 0.85 3.75
N VAL A 64 8.65 1.29 4.37
CA VAL A 64 8.59 2.58 5.06
C VAL A 64 9.38 2.48 6.37
N VAL A 65 10.49 3.22 6.47
CA VAL A 65 11.28 3.35 7.70
C VAL A 65 11.32 4.83 8.09
N PRO A 66 10.56 5.26 9.12
CA PRO A 66 10.49 6.66 9.53
C PRO A 66 11.88 7.21 9.85
N LYS A 67 12.19 8.40 9.31
CA LYS A 67 13.46 9.12 9.53
C LYS A 67 14.72 8.36 9.09
N ALA A 68 14.58 7.32 8.26
CA ALA A 68 15.71 6.59 7.73
C ALA A 68 16.36 7.29 6.54
N THR A 69 17.67 7.13 6.45
CA THR A 69 18.45 7.43 5.26
C THR A 69 18.13 6.44 4.14
N ARG A 70 18.57 6.76 2.92
CA ARG A 70 18.47 5.85 1.76
C ARG A 70 19.15 4.50 2.03
N ALA A 71 20.32 4.52 2.68
CA ALA A 71 21.07 3.31 3.00
C ALA A 71 20.32 2.44 4.02
N GLU A 72 19.76 3.04 5.06
CA GLU A 72 18.96 2.32 6.07
C GLU A 72 17.69 1.73 5.47
N THR A 73 17.03 2.44 4.56
CA THR A 73 15.84 1.93 3.83
C THR A 73 16.19 0.71 2.98
N VAL A 74 17.32 0.75 2.27
CA VAL A 74 17.82 -0.41 1.50
C VAL A 74 18.16 -1.58 2.44
N ASN A 75 18.79 -1.32 3.58
CA ASN A 75 19.11 -2.35 4.57
C ASN A 75 17.86 -3.00 5.20
N ALA A 76 16.73 -2.30 5.21
CA ALA A 76 15.45 -2.85 5.64
C ALA A 76 14.74 -3.70 4.56
N SER A 77 15.27 -3.77 3.35
CA SER A 77 14.64 -4.48 2.24
C SER A 77 14.74 -6.01 2.36
N LEU A 78 13.73 -6.70 1.86
CA LEU A 78 13.67 -8.16 1.78
C LEU A 78 14.91 -8.78 1.09
N VAL A 79 15.53 -8.08 0.15
CA VAL A 79 16.70 -8.60 -0.58
C VAL A 79 17.96 -8.76 0.29
N ILE A 80 18.01 -8.07 1.44
CA ILE A 80 19.12 -8.15 2.42
C ILE A 80 18.94 -9.32 3.40
N LEU A 81 17.73 -9.88 3.47
CA LEU A 81 17.39 -10.97 4.37
C LEU A 81 18.33 -12.18 4.17
N TYR A 82 18.81 -12.77 5.26
CA TYR A 82 19.71 -13.94 5.20
C TYR A 82 19.06 -15.19 4.55
N LEU A 83 17.72 -15.23 4.48
CA LEU A 83 16.95 -16.27 3.79
C LEU A 83 16.86 -16.04 2.28
N TRP A 84 17.09 -14.82 1.79
CA TRP A 84 16.96 -14.47 0.37
C TRP A 84 17.74 -15.40 -0.58
N PRO A 85 19.01 -15.80 -0.29
CA PRO A 85 19.73 -16.75 -1.14
C PRO A 85 19.12 -18.16 -1.16
N LYS A 86 18.34 -18.52 -0.13
CA LYS A 86 17.67 -19.82 0.00
C LYS A 86 16.30 -19.85 -0.69
N MET A 87 15.78 -18.70 -1.10
CA MET A 87 14.47 -18.58 -1.73
C MET A 87 14.53 -18.94 -3.21
N LYS A 88 13.54 -19.71 -3.67
CA LYS A 88 13.30 -19.93 -5.09
C LYS A 88 12.57 -18.72 -5.68
N LYS A 89 13.15 -18.11 -6.70
CA LYS A 89 12.59 -16.93 -7.39
C LYS A 89 11.73 -17.40 -8.56
N ILE A 90 10.49 -16.94 -8.60
CA ILE A 90 9.55 -17.19 -9.70
C ILE A 90 9.05 -15.84 -10.17
N GLN A 91 9.18 -15.57 -11.46
CA GLN A 91 8.76 -14.31 -12.07
C GLN A 91 7.53 -14.55 -12.94
N LEU A 92 6.49 -13.75 -12.71
CA LEU A 92 5.34 -13.67 -13.60
C LEU A 92 5.62 -12.64 -14.69
N THR A 93 5.36 -12.99 -15.94
CA THR A 93 5.73 -12.17 -17.11
C THR A 93 4.54 -11.57 -17.85
N ARG A 94 3.32 -12.03 -17.57
CA ARG A 94 2.12 -11.56 -18.27
C ARG A 94 1.32 -10.60 -17.38
N ASN A 95 1.17 -9.36 -17.82
CA ASN A 95 0.29 -8.38 -17.17
C ASN A 95 -1.16 -8.72 -17.50
N MET A 96 -1.90 -9.20 -16.49
CA MET A 96 -3.31 -9.56 -16.65
C MET A 96 -4.26 -8.37 -16.49
N ARG A 97 -3.82 -7.28 -15.86
CA ARG A 97 -4.64 -6.10 -15.56
C ARG A 97 -4.81 -5.21 -16.79
N ALA A 98 -3.72 -4.92 -17.50
CA ALA A 98 -3.71 -4.06 -18.69
C ALA A 98 -3.63 -4.88 -19.99
N ARG A 99 -4.12 -6.13 -20.00
CA ARG A 99 -4.01 -7.05 -21.14
C ARG A 99 -4.62 -6.50 -22.44
N THR A 100 -5.65 -5.66 -22.33
CA THR A 100 -6.34 -5.06 -23.47
C THR A 100 -5.68 -3.76 -23.96
N ASP A 101 -4.67 -3.27 -23.27
CA ASP A 101 -3.92 -2.05 -23.61
C ASP A 101 -2.41 -2.31 -23.50
N PRO A 102 -1.81 -2.96 -24.51
CA PRO A 102 -0.37 -3.27 -24.52
C PRO A 102 0.50 -2.01 -24.45
N THR A 103 0.09 -0.92 -25.12
CA THR A 103 0.83 0.35 -25.13
C THR A 103 0.96 0.91 -23.72
N PHE A 104 -0.13 0.95 -22.95
CA PHE A 104 -0.10 1.38 -21.56
C PHE A 104 0.67 0.39 -20.67
N SER A 105 0.47 -0.92 -20.85
CA SER A 105 1.20 -1.94 -20.09
C SER A 105 2.71 -1.83 -20.29
N ASP A 106 3.17 -1.66 -21.52
CA ASP A 106 4.60 -1.56 -21.84
C ASP A 106 5.19 -0.26 -21.29
N PHE A 107 4.44 0.84 -21.33
CA PHE A 107 4.81 2.10 -20.67
C PHE A 107 5.01 1.92 -19.16
N LEU A 108 4.06 1.30 -18.47
CA LEU A 108 4.20 1.01 -17.03
C LEU A 108 5.40 0.11 -16.72
N LEU A 109 5.70 -0.87 -17.58
CA LEU A 109 6.86 -1.74 -17.41
C LEU A 109 8.18 -0.98 -17.57
N ARG A 110 8.30 -0.10 -18.58
CA ARG A 110 9.50 0.74 -18.76
C ARG A 110 9.72 1.68 -17.58
N ILE A 111 8.66 2.28 -17.03
CA ILE A 111 8.74 3.08 -15.79
C ILE A 111 9.26 2.21 -14.64
N GLY A 112 8.63 1.07 -14.38
CA GLY A 112 9.00 0.19 -13.28
C GLY A 112 10.42 -0.38 -13.38
N ASN A 113 10.94 -0.55 -14.59
CA ASN A 113 12.31 -1.00 -14.84
C ASN A 113 13.35 0.13 -14.81
N GLY A 114 12.92 1.39 -14.76
CA GLY A 114 13.82 2.55 -14.89
C GLY A 114 14.37 2.75 -16.31
N GLU A 115 13.63 2.30 -17.32
CA GLU A 115 14.01 2.36 -18.75
C GLU A 115 13.29 3.49 -19.51
N GLU A 116 12.25 4.08 -18.91
CA GLU A 116 11.52 5.20 -19.52
C GLU A 116 12.38 6.48 -19.52
N HIS A 117 12.30 7.24 -20.61
CA HIS A 117 13.10 8.46 -20.75
C HIS A 117 12.71 9.51 -19.71
N THR A 118 13.69 10.01 -18.97
CA THR A 118 13.50 11.10 -18.03
C THR A 118 13.79 12.45 -18.68
N ILE A 119 13.06 13.45 -18.23
CA ILE A 119 13.34 14.86 -18.50
C ILE A 119 14.18 15.44 -17.34
N LYS A 120 14.21 16.77 -17.19
CA LYS A 120 14.93 17.44 -16.11
C LYS A 120 14.52 16.90 -14.73
N ASP A 121 15.48 16.80 -13.81
CA ASP A 121 15.31 16.38 -12.41
C ASP A 121 14.76 14.96 -12.25
N ASP A 122 15.15 14.04 -13.14
CA ASP A 122 14.73 12.62 -13.16
C ASP A 122 13.21 12.41 -13.26
N MET A 123 12.48 13.43 -13.75
CA MET A 123 11.03 13.34 -13.93
C MET A 123 10.66 12.56 -15.18
N ILE A 124 9.50 11.90 -15.16
CA ILE A 124 8.95 11.16 -16.29
C ILE A 124 7.87 12.00 -16.96
N LEU A 125 7.94 12.16 -18.27
CA LEU A 125 6.89 12.83 -19.02
C LEU A 125 5.68 11.91 -19.16
N LEU A 126 4.52 12.34 -18.63
CA LEU A 126 3.28 11.59 -18.77
C LEU A 126 2.76 11.66 -20.22
N LEU A 127 2.16 10.57 -20.69
CA LEU A 127 1.46 10.54 -21.97
C LEU A 127 0.32 11.57 -21.94
N GLU A 128 0.12 12.32 -23.01
CA GLU A 128 -0.86 13.41 -23.07
C GLU A 128 -2.28 12.94 -22.72
N GLN A 129 -2.65 11.72 -23.11
CA GLN A 129 -3.92 11.08 -22.78
C GLN A 129 -4.14 10.78 -21.29
N LEU A 130 -3.09 10.82 -20.47
CA LEU A 130 -3.15 10.60 -19.02
C LEU A 130 -3.20 11.91 -18.23
N VAL A 131 -3.01 13.05 -18.91
CA VAL A 131 -2.92 14.36 -18.26
C VAL A 131 -4.27 15.07 -18.34
N VAL A 132 -4.78 15.41 -17.16
CA VAL A 132 -5.91 16.34 -17.05
C VAL A 132 -5.39 17.75 -17.31
N LYS A 133 -5.79 18.35 -18.43
CA LYS A 133 -5.33 19.69 -18.83
C LYS A 133 -5.98 20.76 -17.95
N PRO A 134 -5.23 21.76 -17.47
CA PRO A 134 -5.80 22.83 -16.67
C PRO A 134 -6.79 23.65 -17.49
N ASN A 135 -7.92 23.97 -16.89
CA ASN A 135 -8.93 24.87 -17.43
C ASN A 135 -8.93 26.14 -16.57
N GLY A 136 -8.50 27.27 -17.14
CA GLY A 136 -8.11 28.49 -16.42
C GLY A 136 -9.17 29.18 -15.56
N ASN A 137 -10.37 28.60 -15.45
CA ASN A 137 -11.48 29.11 -14.65
C ASN A 137 -11.72 28.34 -13.33
N ILE A 138 -11.07 27.19 -13.10
CA ILE A 138 -11.23 26.39 -11.87
C ILE A 138 -9.89 25.89 -11.33
N SER A 139 -9.85 25.54 -10.04
CA SER A 139 -8.68 24.92 -9.41
C SER A 139 -8.36 23.57 -10.09
N GLY A 140 -7.10 23.15 -10.05
CA GLY A 140 -6.69 21.86 -10.65
C GLY A 140 -7.39 20.68 -9.96
N GLU A 141 -7.61 20.79 -8.66
CA GLU A 141 -8.31 19.84 -7.81
C GLU A 141 -9.79 19.75 -8.18
N ASP A 142 -10.49 20.88 -8.34
CA ASP A 142 -11.88 20.88 -8.80
C ASP A 142 -12.01 20.31 -10.20
N HIS A 143 -11.06 20.61 -11.09
CA HIS A 143 -11.04 20.05 -12.43
C HIS A 143 -10.85 18.54 -12.39
N LEU A 144 -9.90 18.04 -11.60
CA LEU A 144 -9.66 16.61 -11.43
C LEU A 144 -10.89 15.90 -10.86
N ILE A 145 -11.53 16.46 -9.83
CA ILE A 145 -12.76 15.93 -9.25
C ILE A 145 -13.86 15.86 -10.30
N THR A 146 -14.04 16.93 -11.08
CA THR A 146 -15.10 16.99 -12.11
C THR A 146 -14.85 16.03 -13.26
N GLU A 147 -13.60 15.85 -13.69
CA GLU A 147 -13.24 14.88 -14.73
C GLU A 147 -13.46 13.43 -14.29
N ILE A 148 -13.10 13.08 -13.05
CA ILE A 148 -13.27 11.72 -12.53
C ILE A 148 -14.73 11.47 -12.11
N PHE A 149 -15.39 12.45 -11.50
CA PHE A 149 -16.77 12.37 -10.98
C PHE A 149 -17.72 13.40 -11.62
N PRO A 150 -17.96 13.36 -12.96
CA PRO A 150 -18.68 14.42 -13.68
C PRO A 150 -20.16 14.58 -13.32
N SER A 151 -20.76 13.58 -12.66
CA SER A 151 -22.19 13.55 -12.34
C SER A 151 -22.42 13.05 -10.91
N LEU A 152 -21.58 13.53 -9.99
CA LEU A 152 -21.63 13.11 -8.57
C LEU A 152 -22.98 13.43 -7.92
N ASN A 153 -23.59 14.58 -8.22
CA ASN A 153 -24.91 14.95 -7.70
C ASN A 153 -26.01 13.95 -8.05
N GLU A 154 -25.98 13.39 -9.26
CA GLU A 154 -26.99 12.44 -9.73
C GLU A 154 -26.68 11.00 -9.30
N ASN A 155 -25.40 10.67 -9.17
CA ASN A 155 -24.93 9.29 -8.99
C ASN A 155 -24.29 9.02 -7.62
N GLY A 156 -24.31 9.98 -6.70
CA GLY A 156 -23.64 9.86 -5.39
C GLY A 156 -24.15 8.68 -4.55
N SER A 157 -25.41 8.29 -4.73
CA SER A 157 -26.01 7.10 -4.10
C SER A 157 -25.81 5.80 -4.91
N CYS A 158 -25.26 5.87 -6.12
CA CYS A 158 -25.07 4.72 -7.00
C CYS A 158 -23.74 4.00 -6.70
N ALA A 159 -23.81 2.90 -5.96
CA ALA A 159 -22.63 2.09 -5.62
C ALA A 159 -21.80 1.68 -6.86
N LYS A 160 -22.45 1.34 -7.99
CA LYS A 160 -21.76 0.96 -9.24
C LYS A 160 -20.99 2.12 -9.88
N TYR A 161 -21.46 3.35 -9.69
CA TYR A 161 -20.79 4.55 -10.20
C TYR A 161 -19.55 4.86 -9.36
N MET A 162 -19.67 4.71 -8.04
CA MET A 162 -18.61 5.03 -7.07
C MET A 162 -17.47 4.02 -7.08
N THR A 163 -17.77 2.70 -7.11
CA THR A 163 -16.72 1.66 -7.00
C THR A 163 -15.75 1.58 -8.18
N LYS A 164 -16.05 2.29 -9.27
CA LYS A 164 -15.20 2.32 -10.48
C LYS A 164 -14.22 3.48 -10.51
N LYS A 165 -14.21 4.34 -9.50
CA LYS A 165 -13.48 5.61 -9.50
C LYS A 165 -12.65 5.73 -8.23
N ALA A 166 -11.46 6.29 -8.39
CA ALA A 166 -10.59 6.63 -7.28
C ALA A 166 -9.71 7.81 -7.70
N ILE A 167 -9.41 8.67 -6.74
CA ILE A 167 -8.34 9.67 -6.86
C ILE A 167 -7.28 9.27 -5.85
N LEU A 168 -6.02 9.23 -6.29
CA LEU A 168 -4.87 8.90 -5.46
C LEU A 168 -3.99 10.14 -5.36
N ALA A 169 -3.50 10.43 -4.16
CA ALA A 169 -2.52 11.47 -3.93
C ALA A 169 -1.32 10.90 -3.15
N SER A 170 -0.17 11.54 -3.29
CA SER A 170 1.10 11.05 -2.72
C SER A 170 1.23 11.28 -1.21
N ARG A 171 0.43 12.18 -0.65
CA ARG A 171 0.47 12.54 0.77
C ARG A 171 -0.94 12.62 1.33
N ASN A 172 -1.07 12.27 2.61
CA ASN A 172 -2.35 12.32 3.32
C ASN A 172 -2.96 13.72 3.33
N GLU A 173 -2.15 14.78 3.45
CA GLU A 173 -2.64 16.18 3.41
C GLU A 173 -3.47 16.48 2.15
N TYR A 174 -3.03 16.01 0.99
CA TYR A 174 -3.77 16.18 -0.27
C TYR A 174 -4.95 15.23 -0.39
N VAL A 175 -4.84 14.02 0.18
CA VAL A 175 -5.98 13.08 0.27
C VAL A 175 -7.09 13.70 1.10
N ASP A 176 -6.77 14.28 2.25
CA ASP A 176 -7.72 14.91 3.17
C ASP A 176 -8.38 16.11 2.50
N GLN A 177 -7.59 17.00 1.88
CA GLN A 177 -8.11 18.13 1.10
C GLN A 177 -9.09 17.70 -0.01
N LEU A 178 -8.71 16.70 -0.82
CA LEU A 178 -9.57 16.20 -1.90
C LEU A 178 -10.83 15.51 -1.37
N ASN A 179 -10.72 14.79 -0.25
CA ASN A 179 -11.85 14.15 0.39
C ASN A 179 -12.83 15.18 0.94
N GLU A 180 -12.37 16.24 1.59
CA GLU A 180 -13.21 17.34 2.05
C GLU A 180 -13.97 17.98 0.87
N MET A 181 -13.25 18.33 -0.21
CA MET A 181 -13.86 18.88 -1.42
C MET A 181 -14.89 17.95 -2.06
N LEU A 182 -14.65 16.63 -2.02
CA LEU A 182 -15.60 15.63 -2.51
C LEU A 182 -16.82 15.53 -1.60
N ILE A 183 -16.63 15.46 -0.28
CA ILE A 183 -17.71 15.39 0.72
C ILE A 183 -18.66 16.58 0.57
N ASP A 184 -18.13 17.79 0.38
CA ASP A 184 -18.93 19.00 0.17
C ASP A 184 -19.78 18.95 -1.12
N LYS A 185 -19.35 18.16 -2.11
CA LYS A 185 -20.07 17.96 -3.38
C LYS A 185 -21.02 16.76 -3.34
N PHE A 186 -21.01 15.93 -2.30
CA PHE A 186 -21.93 14.79 -2.22
C PHE A 186 -23.37 15.27 -1.99
N PRO A 187 -24.37 14.65 -2.65
CA PRO A 187 -25.77 14.92 -2.34
C PRO A 187 -26.12 14.32 -0.97
N GLY A 188 -26.72 15.13 -0.08
CA GLY A 188 -27.26 14.69 1.20
C GLY A 188 -26.81 15.55 2.38
N GLU A 189 -27.19 15.14 3.59
CA GLU A 189 -26.76 15.79 4.83
C GLU A 189 -25.43 15.23 5.30
N SER A 190 -24.50 16.11 5.66
CA SER A 190 -23.23 15.73 6.27
C SER A 190 -23.45 15.20 7.70
N LYS A 191 -22.64 14.23 8.09
CA LYS A 191 -22.65 13.65 9.44
C LYS A 191 -21.24 13.63 9.99
N ILE A 192 -21.09 14.12 11.21
CA ILE A 192 -19.82 14.15 11.92
C ILE A 192 -19.82 13.03 12.96
N PHE A 193 -18.78 12.22 12.95
CA PHE A 193 -18.55 11.15 13.92
C PHE A 193 -17.28 11.47 14.70
N HIS A 194 -17.42 11.69 16.01
CA HIS A 194 -16.28 11.93 16.89
C HIS A 194 -15.66 10.61 17.33
N SER A 195 -14.33 10.50 17.27
CA SER A 195 -13.61 9.38 17.86
C SER A 195 -13.57 9.54 19.39
N PHE A 196 -13.63 8.42 20.11
CA PHE A 196 -13.34 8.37 21.54
C PHE A 196 -12.04 7.59 21.72
N ASN A 197 -11.00 8.28 22.19
CA ASN A 197 -9.71 7.69 22.48
C ASN A 197 -9.58 7.49 24.00
N SER A 198 -9.24 6.29 24.45
CA SER A 198 -8.91 5.99 25.84
C SER A 198 -7.55 5.32 25.92
N ALA A 199 -6.71 5.70 26.88
CA ALA A 199 -5.47 4.99 27.17
C ALA A 199 -5.77 3.76 28.05
N GLU A 200 -5.23 2.59 27.70
CA GLU A 200 -5.46 1.33 28.44
C GLU A 200 -4.84 1.30 29.86
N ASP A 201 -4.12 2.35 30.27
CA ASP A 201 -3.35 2.38 31.54
C ASP A 201 -3.48 3.71 32.33
N ASP A 202 -4.58 4.45 32.17
CA ASP A 202 -4.80 5.70 32.91
C ASP A 202 -5.51 5.48 34.26
N THR A 203 -4.85 4.77 35.18
CA THR A 203 -5.34 4.65 36.57
C THR A 203 -5.25 5.95 37.37
N ASN A 204 -4.63 7.02 36.82
CA ASN A 204 -4.34 8.27 37.55
C ASN A 204 -4.82 9.56 36.87
N ASN A 205 -5.59 9.51 35.77
CA ASN A 205 -6.11 10.67 35.03
C ASN A 205 -5.04 11.73 34.72
N TYR A 206 -3.90 11.34 34.12
CA TYR A 206 -2.84 12.31 33.80
C TYR A 206 -3.05 13.06 32.49
N TYR A 207 -4.05 12.69 31.68
CA TYR A 207 -4.34 13.38 30.42
C TYR A 207 -5.71 14.06 30.49
N GLN A 208 -5.74 15.36 30.21
CA GLN A 208 -6.99 16.10 30.03
C GLN A 208 -7.58 15.78 28.65
N GLU A 209 -8.91 15.70 28.60
CA GLU A 209 -9.66 15.64 27.33
C GLU A 209 -9.34 16.88 26.50
N GLU A 210 -8.80 16.68 25.29
CA GLU A 210 -8.70 17.74 24.29
C GLU A 210 -10.12 18.00 23.75
N THR A 211 -10.74 19.09 24.20
CA THR A 211 -11.96 19.69 23.61
C THR A 211 -11.70 20.30 22.25
#